data_AF-A0A7V7KC34-F1
#
_entry.id   AF-A0A7V7KC34-F1
#
_cell.length_a   1.000
_cell.length_b   1.000
_cell.length_c   1.000
_cell.angle_alpha   90.00
_cell.angle_beta   90.00
_cell.angle_gamma   90.00
#
_symmetry.space_group_name_H-M   'P 1'
#
loop_
_entity.id
_entity.type
_entity.pdbx_description
1 polymer ?
#
loop_
_entity_poly.entity_id
_entity_poly.type
_entity_poly.pdbx_seq_one_letter_code
_entity_poly.pdbx_strand_id
1 'polypeptide(L)' 'MLNLLGQYLRRSSERGGVFRDCELGISLGCPLSPLIGAFFLKELDQRMARSGLFYLRFMEDILVHPGGIPDPIRSLFPL' A
#
# COMPACT_ATOMS: atom_id res chain seq x y z
N MET A 1 -8.40 2.97 20.39
CA MET A 1 -8.04 2.98 18.95
C MET A 1 -6.84 2.08 18.65
N LEU A 2 -5.61 2.38 19.11
CA LEU A 2 -4.42 1.56 18.79
C LEU A 2 -4.52 0.09 19.21
N ASN A 3 -5.20 -0.21 20.31
CA ASN A 3 -5.46 -1.60 20.73
C ASN A 3 -6.23 -2.41 19.67
N LEU A 4 -7.27 -1.82 19.05
CA LEU A 4 -8.06 -2.48 18.01
C LEU A 4 -7.25 -2.70 16.74
N LEU A 5 -6.39 -1.75 16.37
CA LEU A 5 -5.45 -1.92 15.26
C LEU A 5 -4.45 -3.04 15.55
N GLY A 6 -3.94 -3.12 16.78
CA GLY A 6 -3.08 -4.21 17.21
C GLY A 6 -3.75 -5.58 17.11
N GLN A 7 -5.02 -5.69 17.49
CA GLN A 7 -5.82 -6.91 17.35
C GLN A 7 -6.11 -7.24 15.88
N TYR A 8 -6.39 -6.23 15.05
CA TYR A 8 -6.57 -6.41 13.61
C TYR A 8 -5.31 -6.96 12.94
N LEU A 9 -4.12 -6.48 13.33
CA LEU A 9 -2.84 -6.95 12.80
C LEU A 9 -2.49 -8.36 13.33
N ARG A 10 -2.74 -8.62 14.62
CA ARG A 10 -2.53 -9.93 15.26
C ARG A 10 -3.75 -10.81 15.07
N ARG A 11 -3.91 -11.33 13.85
CA ARG A 11 -5.03 -12.18 13.47
C ARG A 11 -4.63 -13.65 13.47
N SER A 12 -5.59 -14.53 13.74
CA SER A 12 -5.50 -15.96 13.47
C SER A 12 -6.24 -16.29 12.16
N SER A 13 -5.70 -17.18 11.34
CA SER A 13 -6.39 -17.76 10.19
C SER A 13 -6.72 -19.21 10.47
N GLU A 14 -7.94 -19.63 10.18
CA GLU A 14 -8.35 -21.03 10.26
C GLU A 14 -8.36 -21.63 8.84
N ARG A 15 -7.87 -22.87 8.74
CA ARG A 15 -8.00 -23.68 7.51
C ARG A 15 -8.07 -25.17 7.86
N GLY A 16 -9.25 -25.77 7.69
CA GLY A 16 -9.46 -27.21 7.90
C GLY A 16 -9.37 -27.63 9.37
N GLY A 17 -9.87 -26.80 10.29
CA GLY A 17 -9.81 -26.98 11.74
C GLY A 17 -8.50 -26.53 12.39
N VAL A 18 -7.51 -26.13 11.59
CA VAL A 18 -6.19 -25.70 12.09
C VAL A 18 -6.11 -24.17 12.13
N PHE A 19 -5.91 -23.64 13.33
CA PHE A 19 -5.67 -22.22 13.56
C PHE A 19 -4.18 -21.90 13.44
N ARG A 20 -3.85 -20.83 12.73
CA ARG A 20 -2.49 -20.32 12.59
C ARG A 20 -2.47 -18.83 12.89
N ASP A 21 -1.64 -18.44 13.83
CA ASP A 21 -1.41 -17.03 14.12
C ASP A 21 -0.57 -16.38 13.01
N CYS A 22 -0.96 -15.18 12.61
CA CYS A 22 -0.29 -14.38 11.62
C CYS A 22 0.36 -13.18 12.31
N GLU A 23 1.68 -13.20 12.44
CA GLU A 23 2.45 -12.08 13.01
C GLU A 23 2.89 -11.06 11.96
N LEU A 24 2.89 -11.44 10.68
CA LEU A 24 3.33 -10.62 9.56
C LEU A 24 2.24 -10.50 8.48
N GLY A 25 2.08 -9.27 7.97
CA GLY A 25 1.17 -8.95 6.88
C GLY A 25 -0.21 -8.49 7.34
N ILE A 26 -1.06 -8.19 6.36
CA ILE A 26 -2.44 -7.72 6.57
C ILE A 26 -3.42 -8.71 5.91
N SER A 27 -4.70 -8.66 6.31
CA SER A 27 -5.71 -9.57 5.76
C SER A 27 -6.09 -9.18 4.33
N LEU A 28 -6.04 -10.10 3.35
CA LEU A 28 -6.34 -9.76 1.95
C LEU A 28 -7.83 -9.42 1.68
N GLY A 29 -8.74 -9.83 2.57
CA GLY A 29 -10.20 -9.63 2.40
C GLY A 29 -10.82 -8.58 3.31
N CYS A 30 -10.03 -7.89 4.13
CA CYS A 30 -10.58 -6.89 5.05
C CYS A 30 -10.64 -5.50 4.39
N PRO A 31 -11.77 -4.77 4.50
CA PRO A 31 -11.89 -3.41 3.96
C PRO A 31 -10.86 -2.42 4.51
N LEU A 32 -10.30 -2.69 5.71
CA LEU A 32 -9.29 -1.84 6.33
C LEU A 32 -7.90 -2.03 5.71
N SER A 33 -7.63 -3.18 5.08
CA SER A 33 -6.29 -3.53 4.61
C SER A 33 -5.72 -2.60 3.54
N PRO A 34 -6.48 -2.17 2.51
CA PRO A 34 -5.97 -1.18 1.55
C PRO A 34 -5.52 0.12 2.21
N LEU A 35 -6.23 0.57 3.26
CA LEU A 35 -5.88 1.78 3.99
C LEU A 35 -4.58 1.60 4.77
N ILE A 36 -4.41 0.46 5.45
CA ILE A 36 -3.18 0.16 6.20
C ILE A 36 -1.97 0.03 5.25
N GLY A 37 -2.13 -0.63 4.10
CA GLY A 37 -1.10 -0.70 3.06
C GLY A 37 -0.73 0.69 2.53
N ALA A 38 -1.72 1.54 2.26
CA ALA A 38 -1.47 2.92 1.84
C ALA A 38 -0.71 3.74 2.89
N PHE A 39 -1.04 3.59 4.19
CA PHE A 39 -0.29 4.24 5.27
C PHE A 39 1.14 3.71 5.40
N PHE A 40 1.32 2.39 5.27
CA PHE A 40 2.64 1.77 5.34
C PHE A 40 3.58 2.29 4.25
N LEU A 41 3.07 2.50 3.04
CA LEU A 41 3.83 3.03 1.90
C LEU A 41 3.96 4.56 1.86
N LYS A 42 3.38 5.29 2.81
CA LYS A 42 3.41 6.77 2.83
C LYS A 42 4.84 7.33 2.89
N GLU A 43 5.72 6.70 3.65
CA GLU A 43 7.12 7.13 3.75
C GLU A 43 7.86 6.96 2.40
N LEU A 44 7.54 5.89 1.65
CA LEU A 44 8.05 5.70 0.29
C LEU A 44 7.57 6.83 -0.63
N ASP A 45 6.28 7.14 -0.60
CA ASP A 45 5.71 8.24 -1.40
C ASP A 45 6.42 9.57 -1.11
N GLN A 46 6.68 9.87 0.17
CA GLN A 46 7.37 11.09 0.58
C GLN A 46 8.82 11.17 0.08
N ARG A 47 9.53 10.05 0.04
CA ARG A 47 10.90 9.99 -0.50
C ARG A 47 10.90 10.10 -2.01
N MET A 48 9.98 9.42 -2.69
CA MET A 48 9.86 9.47 -4.15
C MET A 48 9.46 10.86 -4.64
N ALA A 49 8.60 11.59 -3.91
CA ALA A 49 8.28 12.98 -4.21
C ALA A 49 9.50 13.93 -4.20
N ARG A 50 10.56 13.57 -3.46
CA ARG A 50 11.81 14.36 -3.37
C ARG A 50 12.89 13.88 -4.35
N SER A 51 12.67 12.76 -5.04
CA SER A 51 13.65 12.14 -5.92
C SER A 51 13.85 12.85 -7.26
N GLY A 52 12.90 13.71 -7.66
CA GLY A 52 12.87 14.34 -8.98
C GLY A 52 12.47 13.39 -10.12
N LEU A 53 12.10 12.16 -9.81
CA LEU A 53 11.59 11.17 -10.79
C LEU A 53 10.08 11.30 -10.95
N PHE A 54 9.56 10.93 -12.13
CA PHE A 54 8.14 10.68 -12.27
C PHE A 54 7.77 9.42 -11.49
N TYR A 55 6.90 9.58 -10.50
CA TYR A 55 6.43 8.52 -9.61
C TYR A 55 4.90 8.49 -9.61
N LEU A 56 4.33 7.34 -9.92
CA LEU A 56 2.90 7.08 -9.86
C LEU A 56 2.68 5.76 -9.11
N ARG A 57 1.75 5.75 -8.16
CA ARG A 57 1.41 4.55 -7.39
C ARG A 57 -0.09 4.33 -7.37
N PHE A 58 -0.49 3.08 -7.56
CA PHE A 58 -1.85 2.61 -7.33
C PHE A 58 -1.78 1.37 -6.41
N MET A 59 -2.12 1.54 -5.13
CA MET A 59 -1.93 0.51 -4.10
C MET A 59 -0.46 0.00 -4.06
N GLU A 60 -0.24 -1.27 -4.40
CA GLU A 60 1.08 -1.92 -4.44
C GLU A 60 1.76 -1.77 -5.82
N ASP A 61 1.02 -1.32 -6.84
CA ASP A 61 1.55 -1.11 -8.19
C ASP A 61 2.28 0.23 -8.25
N ILE A 62 3.57 0.19 -8.56
CA ILE A 62 4.45 1.36 -8.59
C ILE A 62 5.06 1.50 -9.98
N LEU A 63 4.91 2.69 -10.55
CA LEU A 63 5.57 3.13 -11.77
C LEU A 63 6.60 4.21 -11.44
N VAL A 64 7.85 3.98 -11.86
CA VAL A 64 8.93 4.95 -11.75
C VAL A 64 9.54 5.16 -13.13
N HIS A 65 9.70 6.42 -13.53
CA HIS A 65 10.30 6.77 -14.81
C HIS A 65 11.35 7.87 -14.66
N PRO A 66 12.54 7.73 -15.28
CA PRO A 66 13.51 8.81 -15.35
C PRO A 66 13.02 9.89 -16.32
N GLY A 67 12.69 11.08 -15.79
CA GLY A 67 12.15 12.19 -16.57
C GLY A 67 10.84 12.73 -16.01
N GLY A 68 10.27 13.75 -16.65
CA GLY A 68 8.95 14.26 -16.33
C GLY A 68 7.82 13.31 -16.76
N ILE A 69 6.57 13.72 -16.57
CA ILE A 69 5.40 12.97 -17.07
C ILE A 69 5.56 12.71 -18.58
N PRO A 70 5.53 11.44 -19.04
CA PRO A 70 5.58 11.12 -20.47
C PRO A 70 4.41 11.75 -21.22
N ASP A 71 4.63 12.29 -22.43
CA ASP A 71 3.60 12.99 -23.22
C ASP A 71 2.27 12.23 -23.37
N PRO A 72 2.25 10.90 -23.61
CA PRO A 72 1.00 10.14 -23.71
C PRO A 72 0.22 10.08 -22.38
N ILE A 73 0.91 10.19 -21.25
CA ILE A 73 0.33 10.13 -19.90
C ILE A 73 -0.13 11.53 -19.44
N ARG A 74 0.47 12.59 -19.99
CA ARG A 74 0.13 13.98 -19.70
C ARG A 74 -1.33 14.32 -20.04
N SER A 75 -1.91 13.66 -21.03
CA SER A 75 -3.33 13.83 -21.41
C SER A 75 -4.30 13.09 -20.49
N LEU A 76 -3.85 12.05 -19.79
CA LEU A 76 -4.64 11.27 -18.81
C LEU A 76 -4.71 11.95 -17.44
N PHE A 77 -3.74 12.81 -17.12
CA PHE A 77 -3.70 13.61 -15.89
C PHE A 77 -3.61 15.10 -16.24
N PRO A 78 -4.66 15.70 -16.82
CA PRO A 78 -4.71 17.13 -17.09
C PRO A 78 -4.90 17.87 -15.76
N LEU A 79 -3.79 18.27 -15.15
CA LEU A 79 -3.77 19.38 -14.20
C LEU A 79 -3.51 20.67 -14.96
#